data_AF-A0A444V5C8-F1
#
_entry.id   AF-A0A444V5C8-F1
#
_cell.length_a   1.000
_cell.length_b   1.000
_cell.length_c   1.000
_cell.angle_alpha   90.00
_cell.angle_beta   90.00
_cell.angle_gamma   90.00
#
_symmetry.space_group_name_H-M   'P 1'
#
loop_
_entity.id
_entity.type
_entity.pdbx_description
1 polymer ?
#
loop_
_entity_poly.entity_id
_entity_poly.type
_entity_poly.pdbx_seq_one_letter_code
_entity_poly.pdbx_strand_id
1 'polypeptide(L)'
;MGVKHRSTPLGCYKKLIEHFKKGELSFKYVKTFNMDEYVGLPRDHPESYHSFMWNNFFKHTDICAENTHILDGNAPDLQAECEAYEEQIRAAGGIELFVGGIGPDGHIAFNEPGSSLVSRTRVKTLALDTILANARFFEGDLTKVPTMALTVGVGTVMDAREERHFVFLLYVSQAPGIRPTMTEKDLHLSVMAQELWDNDMSRLQPGLDYKISLQGKAGLTQSCNDGNDGAAFPLFTFVNENIFKKETFSAFISLLDNYESDAGEPEVVTPEEEAENHKFLESIINTPPMKIAHRYLVEKQLSPKTTGEFKQQLYRIWFELYARRGSSRPDSSGFEHVFVGETRGGRTVIGFHNWIQLYLQEKLGHIDYKGYSVNANSPKPDDNKHILALQFSWKNGIKPKGSIFIGVSPEFEFALYTLCFLTSPNERVKVSFSLYEVEIVCHHYNQKHIGTTYPVLTKYL
;
A
#
# COMPACT_ATOMS: atom_id res chain seq x y z
N MET A 1 -6.99 3.23 18.47
CA MET A 1 -6.58 4.56 18.96
C MET A 1 -5.06 4.71 18.78
N GLY A 2 -4.60 5.82 18.17
CA GLY A 2 -3.19 6.21 17.99
C GLY A 2 -2.59 5.68 16.67
N VAL A 3 -1.71 6.36 15.91
CA VAL A 3 -0.68 7.40 16.16
C VAL A 3 -0.32 8.02 14.76
N LYS A 4 0.30 9.19 14.52
CA LYS A 4 1.77 9.44 14.48
C LYS A 4 2.06 10.80 13.79
N HIS A 5 2.74 11.72 14.47
CA HIS A 5 3.59 12.74 13.82
C HIS A 5 4.67 13.20 14.80
N ARG A 6 4.29 13.73 15.97
CA ARG A 6 5.24 14.24 16.97
C ARG A 6 5.80 13.17 17.95
N SER A 7 5.08 12.07 18.19
CA SER A 7 5.50 11.01 19.14
C SER A 7 6.35 9.89 18.51
N THR A 8 6.45 9.85 17.18
CA THR A 8 7.14 8.79 16.43
C THR A 8 8.64 8.68 16.74
N PRO A 9 9.42 9.77 16.83
CA PRO A 9 10.87 9.66 17.03
C PRO A 9 11.30 9.52 18.50
N LEU A 10 10.40 9.69 19.48
CA LEU A 10 10.76 9.66 20.91
C LEU A 10 11.43 8.34 21.35
N GLY A 11 11.00 7.21 20.77
CA GLY A 11 11.65 5.92 21.02
C GLY A 11 13.09 5.86 20.49
N CYS A 12 13.33 6.45 19.32
CA CYS A 12 14.65 6.54 18.70
C CYS A 12 15.57 7.45 19.51
N TYR A 13 15.13 8.66 19.90
CA TYR A 13 15.95 9.57 20.73
C TYR A 13 16.36 8.94 22.05
N LYS A 14 15.43 8.25 22.74
CA LYS A 14 15.75 7.53 23.98
C LYS A 14 16.88 6.51 23.77
N LYS A 15 16.85 5.77 22.66
CA LYS A 15 17.90 4.79 22.34
C LYS A 15 19.22 5.44 22.00
N LEU A 16 19.23 6.47 21.16
CA LEU A 16 20.44 7.22 20.86
C LEU A 16 21.09 7.79 22.12
N ILE A 17 20.30 8.31 23.04
CA ILE A 17 20.76 8.78 24.35
C ILE A 17 21.30 7.62 25.20
N GLU A 18 20.65 6.45 25.20
CA GLU A 18 21.16 5.26 25.90
C GLU A 18 22.52 4.82 25.35
N HIS A 19 22.67 4.73 24.03
CA HIS A 19 23.92 4.36 23.36
C HIS A 19 25.04 5.40 23.62
N PHE A 20 24.71 6.70 23.59
CA PHE A 20 25.63 7.76 24.00
C PHE A 20 26.07 7.61 25.47
N LYS A 21 25.13 7.37 26.39
CA LYS A 21 25.43 7.19 27.82
C LYS A 21 26.27 5.95 28.10
N LYS A 22 26.26 4.96 27.21
CA LYS A 22 27.13 3.78 27.25
C LYS A 22 28.52 4.02 26.64
N GLY A 23 28.76 5.18 26.04
CA GLY A 23 30.01 5.52 25.35
C GLY A 23 30.15 4.88 23.97
N GLU A 24 29.06 4.36 23.40
CA GLU A 24 29.06 3.67 22.10
C GLU A 24 28.94 4.67 20.93
N LEU A 25 28.44 5.89 21.19
CA LEU A 25 28.24 6.96 20.22
C LEU A 25 28.69 8.31 20.79
N SER A 26 29.04 9.25 19.91
CA SER A 26 29.26 10.66 20.23
C SER A 26 28.62 11.53 19.15
N PHE A 27 27.99 12.62 19.58
CA PHE A 27 27.37 13.65 18.75
C PHE A 27 28.21 14.92 18.65
N LYS A 28 29.42 14.93 19.22
CA LYS A 28 30.31 16.10 19.25
C LYS A 28 30.58 16.72 17.89
N TYR A 29 30.69 15.89 16.86
CA TYR A 29 30.97 16.32 15.48
C TYR A 29 29.75 16.22 14.56
N VAL A 30 28.58 15.90 15.11
CA VAL A 30 27.34 15.77 14.34
C VAL A 30 26.71 17.15 14.19
N LYS A 31 26.33 17.48 12.96
CA LYS A 31 25.44 18.61 12.65
C LYS A 31 24.03 18.09 12.41
N THR A 32 23.03 18.81 12.91
CA THR A 32 21.63 18.41 12.82
C THR A 32 20.82 19.51 12.18
N PHE A 33 19.90 19.11 11.29
CA PHE A 33 18.96 20.01 10.63
C PHE A 33 17.55 19.46 10.85
N ASN A 34 16.71 20.24 11.52
CA ASN A 34 15.30 19.92 11.69
C ASN A 34 14.49 20.11 10.40
N MET A 35 13.43 19.31 10.25
CA MET A 35 12.60 19.29 9.05
C MET A 35 11.66 20.51 8.96
N ASP A 36 11.18 20.99 10.09
CA ASP A 36 10.12 21.98 10.17
C ASP A 36 10.13 22.74 11.50
N GLU A 37 9.50 23.91 11.50
CA GLU A 37 9.16 24.71 12.69
C GLU A 37 7.85 25.47 12.44
N TYR A 38 7.04 25.67 13.48
CA TYR A 38 5.80 26.44 13.38
C TYR A 38 6.08 27.94 13.20
N VAL A 39 5.31 28.58 12.32
CA VAL A 39 5.36 30.04 12.13
C VAL A 39 4.57 30.73 13.25
N GLY A 40 5.16 31.75 13.86
CA GLY A 40 4.50 32.61 14.85
C GLY A 40 4.32 31.98 16.24
N LEU A 41 4.88 30.79 16.48
CA LEU A 41 4.88 30.18 17.81
C LEU A 41 6.16 30.57 18.57
N PRO A 42 6.08 31.12 19.80
CA PRO A 42 7.27 31.49 20.56
C PRO A 42 8.26 30.34 20.68
N ARG A 43 9.55 30.64 20.52
CA ARG A 43 10.63 29.63 20.50
C ARG A 43 10.70 28.80 21.78
N ASP A 44 10.38 29.41 22.92
CA ASP A 44 10.35 28.80 24.25
C ASP A 44 9.00 28.14 24.59
N HIS A 45 8.01 28.22 23.70
CA HIS A 45 6.74 27.53 23.87
C HIS A 45 6.99 26.02 24.01
N PRO A 46 6.34 25.31 24.95
CA PRO A 46 6.60 23.88 25.18
C PRO A 46 6.35 23.02 23.94
N GLU A 47 5.42 23.47 23.08
CA GLU A 47 5.07 22.81 21.83
C GLU A 47 5.79 23.35 20.58
N SER A 48 6.80 24.23 20.72
CA SER A 48 7.69 24.52 19.57
C SER A 48 8.57 23.31 19.26
N TYR A 49 8.96 23.12 18.00
CA TYR A 49 9.86 22.03 17.66
C TYR A 49 11.27 22.27 18.22
N HIS A 50 11.67 23.53 18.37
CA HIS A 50 12.82 23.94 19.14
C HIS A 50 12.81 23.37 20.58
N SER A 51 11.76 23.65 21.36
CA SER A 51 11.62 23.15 22.73
C SER A 51 11.55 21.63 22.77
N PHE A 52 10.85 21.02 21.81
CA PHE A 52 10.75 19.57 21.70
C PHE A 52 12.12 18.91 21.54
N MET A 53 12.96 19.40 20.60
CA MET A 53 14.28 18.83 20.36
C MET A 53 15.24 19.01 21.53
N TRP A 54 15.27 20.21 22.13
CA TRP A 54 16.10 20.46 23.30
C TRP A 54 15.68 19.61 24.49
N ASN A 55 14.38 19.43 24.71
CA ASN A 55 13.88 18.68 25.85
C ASN A 55 14.06 17.16 25.72
N ASN A 56 13.96 16.63 24.50
CA ASN A 56 13.92 15.19 24.27
C ASN A 56 15.24 14.62 23.74
N PHE A 57 16.14 15.44 23.19
CA PHE A 57 17.37 14.94 22.56
C PHE A 57 18.61 15.76 22.92
N PHE A 58 18.73 17.01 22.43
CA PHE A 58 20.01 17.73 22.44
C PHE A 58 20.62 17.94 23.83
N LYS A 59 19.83 18.22 24.87
CA LYS A 59 20.37 18.42 26.23
C LYS A 59 20.87 17.14 26.91
N HIS A 60 20.65 15.98 26.30
CA HIS A 60 21.00 14.66 26.85
C HIS A 60 22.21 14.02 26.14
N THR A 61 22.83 14.73 25.19
CA THR A 61 23.98 14.29 24.39
C THR A 61 25.14 15.28 24.49
N ASP A 62 26.28 14.98 23.86
CA ASP A 62 27.46 15.86 23.75
C ASP A 62 27.46 16.72 22.47
N ILE A 63 26.31 16.93 21.84
CA ILE A 63 26.20 17.78 20.65
C ILE A 63 26.47 19.25 20.99
N CYS A 64 27.28 19.93 20.17
CA CYS A 64 27.50 21.36 20.30
C CYS A 64 26.27 22.14 19.83
N ALA A 65 25.85 23.16 20.58
CA ALA A 65 24.69 23.99 20.21
C ALA A 65 24.88 24.70 18.85
N GLU A 66 26.11 25.02 18.47
CA GLU A 66 26.45 25.59 17.16
C GLU A 66 26.20 24.63 15.98
N ASN A 67 26.08 23.33 16.28
CA ASN A 67 25.79 22.28 15.30
C ASN A 67 24.29 21.89 15.28
N THR A 68 23.43 22.59 16.02
CA THR A 68 21.98 22.34 16.02
C THR A 68 21.25 23.42 15.22
N HIS A 69 20.80 23.05 14.02
CA HIS A 69 20.12 23.94 13.09
C HIS A 69 18.61 23.63 13.12
N ILE A 70 17.82 24.64 13.47
CA ILE A 70 16.35 24.60 13.47
C ILE A 70 15.86 25.89 12.85
N LEU A 71 14.91 25.79 11.91
CA LEU A 71 14.26 26.93 11.27
C LEU A 71 13.68 27.90 12.31
N ASP A 72 13.86 29.20 12.10
CA ASP A 72 13.22 30.23 12.94
C ASP A 72 11.86 30.65 12.37
N GLY A 73 10.80 30.03 12.86
CA GLY A 73 9.42 30.38 12.51
C GLY A 73 8.95 31.78 12.94
N ASN A 74 9.79 32.54 13.67
CA ASN A 74 9.53 33.92 14.05
C ASN A 74 10.51 34.92 13.39
N ALA A 75 11.27 34.48 12.39
CA ALA A 75 12.16 35.35 11.64
C ALA A 75 11.38 36.52 11.00
N PRO A 76 11.97 37.74 10.94
CA PRO A 76 11.31 38.90 10.35
C PRO A 76 11.06 38.72 8.84
N ASP A 77 11.89 37.92 8.18
CA ASP A 77 11.71 37.49 6.79
C ASP A 77 11.83 35.96 6.71
N LEU A 78 10.69 35.30 6.61
CA LEU A 78 10.59 33.84 6.57
C LEU A 78 11.19 33.25 5.28
N GLN A 79 11.16 34.00 4.17
CA GLN A 79 11.72 33.52 2.90
C GLN A 79 13.25 33.56 2.97
N ALA A 80 13.81 34.65 3.49
CA ALA A 80 15.25 34.76 3.73
C ALA A 80 15.75 33.69 4.72
N GLU A 81 14.97 33.36 5.76
CA GLU A 81 15.27 32.26 6.68
C GLU A 81 15.34 30.91 5.95
N CYS A 82 14.36 30.59 5.10
CA CYS A 82 14.38 29.36 4.31
C CYS A 82 15.59 29.27 3.36
N GLU A 83 15.95 30.37 2.70
CA GLU A 83 17.11 30.44 1.81
C GLU A 83 18.42 30.29 2.57
N ALA A 84 18.56 30.95 3.72
CA ALA A 84 19.71 30.80 4.60
C ALA A 84 19.83 29.37 5.15
N TYR A 85 18.72 28.69 5.42
CA TYR A 85 18.71 27.32 5.88
C TYR A 85 19.23 26.34 4.81
N GLU A 86 18.81 26.51 3.56
CA GLU A 86 19.34 25.74 2.42
C GLU A 86 20.84 25.99 2.20
N GLU A 87 21.32 27.23 2.40
CA GLU A 87 22.75 27.53 2.33
C GLU A 87 23.53 26.87 3.46
N GLN A 88 22.99 26.86 4.69
CA GLN A 88 23.62 26.16 5.81
C GLN A 88 23.76 24.66 5.55
N ILE A 89 22.72 24.02 4.98
CA ILE A 89 22.77 22.61 4.57
C ILE A 89 23.87 22.40 3.53
N ARG A 90 23.94 23.26 2.51
CA ARG A 90 24.96 23.17 1.46
C ARG A 90 26.38 23.38 1.99
N ALA A 91 26.57 24.37 2.85
CA ALA A 91 27.84 24.68 3.50
C ALA A 91 28.29 23.57 4.47
N ALA A 92 27.35 22.83 5.06
CA ALA A 92 27.65 21.64 5.85
C ALA A 92 28.09 20.44 4.98
N GLY A 93 27.89 20.50 3.66
CA GLY A 93 28.20 19.42 2.73
C GLY A 93 26.98 18.62 2.29
N GLY A 94 25.76 19.03 2.63
CA GLY A 94 24.52 18.28 2.42
C GLY A 94 24.10 17.49 3.65
N ILE A 95 23.07 16.65 3.49
CA ILE A 95 22.57 15.77 4.55
C ILE A 95 23.01 14.33 4.24
N GLU A 96 23.68 13.67 5.18
CA GLU A 96 24.04 12.26 5.04
C GLU A 96 22.88 11.33 5.34
N LEU A 97 22.18 11.55 6.46
CA LEU A 97 21.08 10.71 6.93
C LEU A 97 19.87 11.57 7.29
N PHE A 98 18.74 11.23 6.70
CA PHE A 98 17.47 11.91 6.97
C PHE A 98 16.55 10.99 7.78
N VAL A 99 16.17 11.41 8.99
CA VAL A 99 15.26 10.64 9.87
C VAL A 99 13.96 11.42 10.04
N GLY A 100 12.90 10.95 9.39
CA GLY A 100 11.58 11.60 9.40
C GLY A 100 10.44 10.61 9.58
N GLY A 101 9.29 11.12 10.01
CA GLY A 101 8.02 10.40 9.98
C GLY A 101 7.28 10.64 8.66
N ILE A 102 6.42 9.70 8.28
CA ILE A 102 5.48 9.85 7.17
C ILE A 102 4.08 10.07 7.74
N GLY A 103 3.35 11.02 7.17
CA GLY A 103 1.97 11.28 7.53
C GLY A 103 0.97 10.24 7.04
N PRO A 104 -0.25 10.23 7.61
CA PRO A 104 -1.29 9.28 7.20
C PRO A 104 -1.70 9.42 5.73
N ASP A 105 -1.43 10.58 5.13
CA ASP A 105 -1.63 10.94 3.71
C ASP A 105 -0.34 10.77 2.87
N GLY A 106 0.74 10.22 3.44
CA GLY A 106 2.02 10.03 2.76
C GLY A 106 2.96 11.24 2.77
N HIS A 107 2.60 12.36 3.43
CA HIS A 107 3.46 13.53 3.43
C HIS A 107 4.76 13.32 4.22
N ILE A 108 5.84 13.96 3.76
CA ILE A 108 7.14 14.04 4.44
C ILE A 108 7.31 15.48 4.92
N ALA A 109 7.72 15.70 6.17
CA ALA A 109 7.73 17.04 6.78
C ALA A 109 6.31 17.64 6.75
N PHE A 110 6.13 18.88 6.32
CA PHE A 110 4.82 19.43 5.98
C PHE A 110 4.61 19.51 4.45
N ASN A 111 5.20 18.59 3.67
CA ASN A 111 4.99 18.49 2.22
C ASN A 111 3.75 17.65 1.88
N GLU A 112 2.58 18.25 2.06
CA GLU A 112 1.28 17.63 1.75
C GLU A 112 1.14 17.21 0.28
N PRO A 113 0.23 16.25 -0.02
CA PRO A 113 -0.08 15.84 -1.38
C PRO A 113 -0.34 17.03 -2.31
N GLY A 114 0.31 17.02 -3.48
CA GLY A 114 0.32 18.15 -4.42
C GLY A 114 1.51 19.12 -4.26
N SER A 115 2.38 18.89 -3.27
CA SER A 115 3.67 19.60 -3.18
C SER A 115 4.61 19.21 -4.33
N SER A 116 5.36 20.17 -4.87
CA SER A 116 6.33 19.93 -5.93
C SER A 116 7.45 18.97 -5.47
N LEU A 117 7.77 17.96 -6.28
CA LEU A 117 8.86 17.01 -6.03
C LEU A 117 10.25 17.67 -6.03
N VAL A 118 10.39 18.83 -6.68
CA VAL A 118 11.62 19.63 -6.69
C VAL A 118 11.57 20.82 -5.74
N SER A 119 10.61 20.83 -4.80
CA SER A 119 10.47 21.91 -3.83
C SER A 119 11.70 22.02 -2.92
N ARG A 120 11.98 23.26 -2.50
CA ARG A 120 12.97 23.60 -1.48
C ARG A 120 12.29 24.04 -0.18
N THR A 121 13.11 24.31 0.84
CA THR A 121 12.64 24.84 2.12
C THR A 121 11.79 26.09 1.89
N ARG A 122 10.59 26.11 2.47
CA ARG A 122 9.60 27.16 2.23
C ARG A 122 8.61 27.29 3.37
N VAL A 123 7.88 28.39 3.36
CA VAL A 123 6.67 28.58 4.15
C VAL A 123 5.53 27.75 3.54
N LYS A 124 4.77 27.05 4.39
CA LYS A 124 3.62 26.25 3.99
C LYS A 124 2.44 26.45 4.94
N THR A 125 1.26 26.62 4.38
CA THR A 125 0.00 26.57 5.13
C THR A 125 -0.30 25.12 5.50
N LEU A 126 -0.61 24.88 6.77
CA LEU A 126 -0.98 23.56 7.26
C LEU A 126 -2.41 23.20 6.84
N ALA A 127 -2.63 21.96 6.40
CA ALA A 127 -3.95 21.42 6.17
C ALA A 127 -4.79 21.41 7.45
N LEU A 128 -6.11 21.48 7.26
CA LEU A 128 -7.07 21.41 8.35
C LEU A 128 -6.92 20.11 9.16
N ASP A 129 -6.67 18.98 8.49
CA ASP A 129 -6.45 17.69 9.16
C ASP A 129 -5.21 17.70 10.06
N THR A 130 -4.13 18.36 9.62
CA THR A 130 -2.91 18.57 10.41
C THR A 130 -3.19 19.44 11.63
N ILE A 131 -3.95 20.52 11.46
CA ILE A 131 -4.36 21.41 12.56
C ILE A 131 -5.20 20.64 13.58
N LEU A 132 -6.20 19.88 13.13
CA LEU A 132 -7.05 19.04 13.97
C LEU A 132 -6.24 17.97 14.73
N ALA A 133 -5.29 17.31 14.05
CA ALA A 133 -4.43 16.30 14.64
C ALA A 133 -3.48 16.87 15.70
N ASN A 134 -3.03 18.12 15.51
CA ASN A 134 -2.11 18.80 16.41
C ASN A 134 -2.80 19.53 17.57
N ALA A 135 -4.09 19.85 17.46
CA ALA A 135 -4.88 20.52 18.50
C ALA A 135 -4.74 19.87 19.89
N ARG A 136 -4.61 18.55 19.95
CA ARG A 136 -4.39 17.81 21.21
C ARG A 136 -3.15 18.26 22.00
N PHE A 137 -2.13 18.81 21.33
CA PHE A 137 -0.92 19.35 21.96
C PHE A 137 -1.16 20.76 22.51
N PHE A 138 -2.18 21.44 22.00
CA PHE A 138 -2.59 22.78 22.38
C PHE A 138 -3.89 22.73 23.21
N GLU A 139 -3.98 21.78 24.16
CA GLU A 139 -5.12 21.61 25.07
C GLU A 139 -6.46 21.30 24.36
N GLY A 140 -6.42 20.89 23.09
CA GLY A 140 -7.61 20.68 22.25
C GLY A 140 -8.16 21.96 21.62
N ASP A 141 -7.50 23.11 21.82
CA ASP A 141 -7.93 24.40 21.30
C ASP A 141 -7.33 24.67 19.92
N LEU A 142 -8.17 24.62 18.89
CA LEU A 142 -7.77 24.87 17.50
C LEU A 142 -7.25 26.30 17.27
N THR A 143 -7.68 27.27 18.08
CA THR A 143 -7.25 28.68 17.91
C THR A 143 -5.80 28.91 18.33
N LYS A 144 -5.25 28.00 19.14
CA LYS A 144 -3.85 28.03 19.60
C LYS A 144 -2.90 27.29 18.67
N VAL A 145 -3.42 26.54 17.70
CA VAL A 145 -2.60 25.77 16.75
C VAL A 145 -2.12 26.71 15.64
N PRO A 146 -0.81 26.79 15.37
CA PRO A 146 -0.29 27.56 14.24
C PRO A 146 -0.89 27.07 12.92
N THR A 147 -1.23 28.01 12.03
CA THR A 147 -1.81 27.69 10.71
C THR A 147 -0.75 27.56 9.61
N MET A 148 0.50 27.89 9.92
CA MET A 148 1.62 27.90 8.99
C MET A 148 2.87 27.29 9.63
N ALA A 149 3.74 26.71 8.81
CA ALA A 149 5.02 26.18 9.22
C ALA A 149 6.09 26.50 8.16
N LEU A 150 7.34 26.61 8.61
CA LEU A 150 8.49 26.47 7.74
C LEU A 150 8.79 24.98 7.61
N THR A 151 9.10 24.52 6.40
CA THR A 151 9.37 23.10 6.15
C THR A 151 10.38 22.93 5.04
N VAL A 152 11.28 21.95 5.19
CA VAL A 152 12.19 21.55 4.10
C VAL A 152 11.39 21.01 2.92
N GLY A 153 11.87 21.22 1.70
CA GLY A 153 11.20 20.75 0.50
C GLY A 153 11.49 19.29 0.18
N VAL A 154 10.67 18.70 -0.69
CA VAL A 154 10.88 17.31 -1.16
C VAL A 154 12.24 17.17 -1.85
N GLY A 155 12.64 18.15 -2.65
CA GLY A 155 13.96 18.17 -3.29
C GLY A 155 15.10 18.26 -2.28
N THR A 156 14.92 19.00 -1.18
CA THR A 156 15.90 19.08 -0.08
C THR A 156 16.09 17.73 0.60
N VAL A 157 15.00 16.98 0.82
CA VAL A 157 15.05 15.62 1.37
C VAL A 157 15.73 14.66 0.39
N MET A 158 15.44 14.80 -0.91
CA MET A 158 15.98 13.93 -1.97
C MET A 158 17.47 14.16 -2.27
N ASP A 159 18.02 15.34 -1.94
CA ASP A 159 19.44 15.66 -2.16
C ASP A 159 20.39 15.02 -1.11
N ALA A 160 19.87 14.25 -0.15
CA ALA A 160 20.67 13.54 0.83
C ALA A 160 21.57 12.47 0.18
N ARG A 161 22.83 12.38 0.62
CA ARG A 161 23.92 11.67 -0.10
C ARG A 161 23.92 10.14 0.02
N GLU A 162 23.14 9.54 0.92
CA GLU A 162 22.91 8.09 0.85
C GLU A 162 21.96 7.76 -0.30
N GLU A 163 22.59 7.58 -1.47
CA GLU A 163 21.98 7.00 -2.64
C GLU A 163 21.44 5.60 -2.33
N ARG A 164 20.12 5.48 -2.49
CA ARG A 164 19.29 4.26 -2.43
C ARG A 164 18.95 3.84 -1.00
N HIS A 165 17.63 3.85 -0.76
CA HIS A 165 16.89 3.42 0.43
C HIS A 165 16.59 4.59 1.39
N PHE A 166 15.30 4.93 1.51
CA PHE A 166 14.78 5.53 2.74
C PHE A 166 15.10 4.55 3.88
N VAL A 167 16.18 4.78 4.62
CA VAL A 167 16.54 3.95 5.77
C VAL A 167 15.56 4.28 6.91
N PHE A 168 14.54 3.43 7.07
CA PHE A 168 13.71 3.41 8.26
C PHE A 168 14.54 2.94 9.46
N LEU A 169 14.94 3.86 10.34
CA LEU A 169 15.38 3.49 11.69
C LEU A 169 14.14 3.23 12.57
N LEU A 170 13.59 2.01 12.44
CA LEU A 170 12.60 1.43 13.36
C LEU A 170 13.33 0.68 14.47
N TYR A 171 13.41 1.28 15.67
CA TYR A 171 13.76 0.52 16.88
C TYR A 171 12.52 -0.19 17.43
N VAL A 172 12.52 -1.53 17.39
CA VAL A 172 11.60 -2.36 18.18
C VAL A 172 12.25 -2.63 19.53
N SER A 173 11.69 -2.07 20.60
CA SER A 173 12.09 -2.41 21.96
C SER A 173 11.73 -3.87 22.22
N GLN A 174 12.73 -4.72 22.40
CA GLN A 174 12.53 -6.07 22.94
C GLN A 174 12.05 -5.95 24.39
N ALA A 175 10.76 -6.13 24.60
CA ALA A 175 10.23 -6.70 25.83
C ALA A 175 10.11 -8.22 25.61
N PRO A 176 10.50 -9.08 26.57
CA PRO A 176 10.43 -10.52 26.38
C PRO A 176 8.96 -10.95 26.29
N GLY A 177 8.53 -11.51 25.16
CA GLY A 177 7.25 -12.24 25.08
C GLY A 177 6.37 -12.08 23.83
N ILE A 178 6.71 -11.23 22.85
CA ILE A 178 5.91 -11.07 21.62
C ILE A 178 6.80 -11.31 20.39
N ARG A 179 6.43 -12.29 19.54
CA ARG A 179 7.14 -12.62 18.29
C ARG A 179 7.08 -11.44 17.30
N PRO A 180 8.13 -11.17 16.49
CA PRO A 180 8.11 -10.05 15.54
C PRO A 180 7.09 -10.29 14.41
N THR A 181 6.34 -9.26 14.04
CA THR A 181 5.20 -9.36 13.09
C THR A 181 5.55 -9.07 11.62
N MET A 182 6.66 -8.42 11.28
CA MET A 182 7.13 -8.18 9.91
C MET A 182 8.65 -8.34 9.79
N THR A 183 9.10 -8.93 8.69
CA THR A 183 10.52 -9.14 8.33
C THR A 183 11.04 -8.01 7.43
N GLU A 184 12.37 -7.89 7.26
CA GLU A 184 13.00 -6.94 6.32
C GLU A 184 12.49 -7.14 4.88
N LYS A 185 12.25 -8.39 4.49
CA LYS A 185 11.65 -8.78 3.21
C LYS A 185 10.24 -8.20 3.06
N ASP A 186 9.42 -8.28 4.11
CA ASP A 186 8.06 -7.72 4.12
C ASP A 186 8.09 -6.19 3.99
N LEU A 187 9.09 -5.52 4.56
CA LEU A 187 9.25 -4.07 4.45
C LEU A 187 9.58 -3.64 3.01
N HIS A 188 10.53 -4.31 2.35
CA HIS A 188 10.84 -4.01 0.95
C HIS A 188 9.65 -4.29 0.02
N LEU A 189 8.92 -5.39 0.25
CA LEU A 189 7.71 -5.69 -0.52
C LEU A 189 6.57 -4.71 -0.26
N SER A 190 6.49 -4.15 0.95
CA SER A 190 5.56 -3.06 1.28
C SER A 190 5.87 -1.78 0.50
N VAL A 191 7.15 -1.41 0.40
CA VAL A 191 7.60 -0.27 -0.43
C VAL A 191 7.24 -0.50 -1.90
N MET A 192 7.46 -1.71 -2.42
CA MET A 192 7.09 -2.02 -3.79
C MET A 192 5.58 -1.99 -4.00
N ALA A 193 4.79 -2.55 -3.08
CA ALA A 193 3.33 -2.51 -3.15
C ALA A 193 2.79 -1.07 -3.11
N GLN A 194 3.42 -0.18 -2.32
CA GLN A 194 3.15 1.25 -2.32
C GLN A 194 3.47 1.89 -3.68
N GLU A 195 4.63 1.60 -4.26
CA GLU A 195 5.03 2.16 -5.56
C GLU A 195 4.05 1.70 -6.67
N LEU A 196 3.66 0.42 -6.67
CA LEU A 196 2.62 -0.11 -7.56
C LEU A 196 1.29 0.61 -7.36
N TRP A 197 0.91 0.84 -6.11
CA TRP A 197 -0.32 1.53 -5.75
C TRP A 197 -0.32 2.98 -6.26
N ASP A 198 0.73 3.75 -6.02
CA ASP A 198 0.77 5.16 -6.44
C ASP A 198 0.81 5.34 -7.95
N ASN A 199 1.27 4.31 -8.67
CA ASN A 199 1.39 4.31 -10.13
C ASN A 199 0.28 3.50 -10.85
N ASP A 200 -0.76 3.07 -10.14
CA ASP A 200 -1.96 2.50 -10.74
C ASP A 200 -2.86 3.61 -11.33
N MET A 201 -2.45 4.12 -12.50
CA MET A 201 -3.10 5.23 -13.20
C MET A 201 -4.53 4.92 -13.67
N SER A 202 -4.93 3.64 -13.68
CA SER A 202 -6.25 3.22 -14.10
C SER A 202 -7.15 2.79 -12.94
N ARG A 203 -6.70 2.98 -11.69
CA ARG A 203 -7.54 2.76 -10.51
C ARG A 203 -8.75 3.70 -10.51
N LEU A 204 -9.93 3.12 -10.34
CA LEU A 204 -11.20 3.85 -10.20
C LEU A 204 -11.30 4.50 -8.83
N GLN A 205 -11.88 5.69 -8.74
CA GLN A 205 -12.11 6.38 -7.48
C GLN A 205 -13.47 5.99 -6.86
N PRO A 206 -13.51 5.58 -5.57
CA PRO A 206 -14.78 5.37 -4.86
C PRO A 206 -15.62 6.65 -4.81
N GLY A 207 -16.93 6.53 -4.92
CA GLY A 207 -17.87 7.65 -4.91
C GLY A 207 -18.00 8.40 -6.25
N LEU A 208 -16.96 8.35 -7.09
CA LEU A 208 -16.92 8.99 -8.41
C LEU A 208 -17.09 7.97 -9.54
N ASP A 209 -16.16 7.02 -9.65
CA ASP A 209 -16.10 6.03 -10.74
C ASP A 209 -16.86 4.75 -10.38
N TYR A 210 -17.03 4.45 -9.10
CA TYR A 210 -17.92 3.39 -8.64
C TYR A 210 -18.56 3.72 -7.29
N LYS A 211 -19.69 3.09 -6.98
CA LYS A 211 -20.37 3.18 -5.68
C LYS A 211 -20.83 1.81 -5.25
N ILE A 212 -20.54 1.45 -4.01
CA ILE A 212 -20.96 0.19 -3.40
C ILE A 212 -21.91 0.42 -2.22
N SER A 213 -22.76 -0.57 -1.95
CA SER A 213 -23.62 -0.61 -0.78
C SER A 213 -23.24 -1.81 0.09
N LEU A 214 -22.54 -1.55 1.19
CA LEU A 214 -22.09 -2.59 2.12
C LEU A 214 -23.26 -3.30 2.82
N GLN A 215 -24.41 -2.63 2.95
CA GLN A 215 -25.60 -3.18 3.61
C GLN A 215 -25.28 -3.70 5.03
N GLY A 216 -25.63 -4.95 5.33
CA GLY A 216 -25.42 -5.60 6.61
C GLY A 216 -24.23 -6.56 6.63
N LYS A 217 -23.93 -7.06 7.84
CA LYS A 217 -22.88 -8.07 8.03
C LYS A 217 -23.37 -9.42 7.52
N ALA A 218 -22.51 -10.13 6.81
CA ALA A 218 -22.79 -11.49 6.40
C ALA A 218 -22.95 -12.42 7.61
N GLY A 219 -23.99 -13.27 7.54
CA GLY A 219 -24.37 -14.21 8.58
C GLY A 219 -23.25 -15.15 9.05
N LEU A 220 -23.46 -15.83 10.17
CA LEU A 220 -22.49 -16.77 10.74
C LEU A 220 -22.43 -18.12 10.00
N THR A 221 -23.46 -18.44 9.23
CA THR A 221 -23.63 -19.72 8.54
C THR A 221 -23.08 -19.67 7.11
N GLN A 222 -22.26 -20.65 6.72
CA GLN A 222 -21.85 -20.88 5.33
C GLN A 222 -22.97 -21.61 4.56
N SER A 223 -24.14 -20.98 4.45
CA SER A 223 -25.31 -21.52 3.76
C SER A 223 -25.76 -20.56 2.68
N CYS A 224 -26.23 -21.10 1.56
CA CYS A 224 -26.92 -20.36 0.50
C CYS A 224 -28.35 -19.94 0.87
N ASN A 225 -28.88 -20.36 2.04
CA ASN A 225 -30.22 -20.00 2.46
C ASN A 225 -30.29 -18.54 2.96
N ASP A 226 -31.24 -17.78 2.42
CA ASP A 226 -31.45 -16.34 2.66
C ASP A 226 -31.92 -15.97 4.08
N GLY A 227 -32.21 -16.96 4.93
CA GLY A 227 -32.75 -16.74 6.28
C GLY A 227 -31.80 -16.02 7.25
N ASN A 228 -30.58 -15.68 6.83
CA ASN A 228 -29.57 -14.99 7.63
C ASN A 228 -28.72 -14.02 6.79
N ASP A 229 -29.28 -13.55 5.67
CA ASP A 229 -28.60 -12.66 4.74
C ASP A 229 -28.51 -11.23 5.30
N GLY A 230 -27.30 -10.65 5.25
CA GLY A 230 -27.05 -9.26 5.63
C GLY A 230 -27.32 -8.27 4.50
N ALA A 231 -27.51 -8.74 3.27
CA ALA A 231 -27.68 -7.91 2.09
C ALA A 231 -28.88 -8.40 1.26
N ALA A 232 -29.73 -7.49 0.83
CA ALA A 232 -30.89 -7.77 0.00
C ALA A 232 -30.74 -7.23 -1.43
N PHE A 233 -29.65 -6.50 -1.69
CA PHE A 233 -29.37 -5.80 -2.93
C PHE A 233 -27.96 -6.12 -3.43
N PRO A 234 -27.69 -5.87 -4.72
CA PRO A 234 -26.33 -5.92 -5.25
C PRO A 234 -25.35 -5.06 -4.44
N LEU A 235 -24.09 -5.51 -4.35
CA LEU A 235 -23.00 -4.75 -3.80
C LEU A 235 -22.75 -3.49 -4.62
N PHE A 236 -22.63 -3.62 -5.94
CA PHE A 236 -22.35 -2.50 -6.83
C PHE A 236 -23.64 -1.77 -7.19
N THR A 237 -23.77 -0.53 -6.70
CA THR A 237 -24.88 0.36 -7.08
C THR A 237 -24.58 1.13 -8.36
N PHE A 238 -23.30 1.33 -8.67
CA PHE A 238 -22.83 2.01 -9.86
C PHE A 238 -21.36 1.66 -10.15
N VAL A 239 -21.03 1.50 -11.44
CA VAL A 239 -19.65 1.49 -11.96
C VAL A 239 -19.65 2.26 -13.27
N ASN A 240 -18.68 3.16 -13.47
CA ASN A 240 -18.49 3.89 -14.71
C ASN A 240 -17.86 2.97 -15.77
N GLU A 241 -18.71 2.31 -16.54
CA GLU A 241 -18.30 1.30 -17.53
C GLU A 241 -17.43 1.84 -18.68
N ASN A 242 -17.24 3.16 -18.79
CA ASN A 242 -16.26 3.71 -19.74
C ASN A 242 -14.84 3.23 -19.45
N ILE A 243 -14.52 2.85 -18.21
CA ILE A 243 -13.22 2.26 -17.88
C ILE A 243 -12.97 0.96 -18.65
N PHE A 244 -14.02 0.17 -18.93
CA PHE A 244 -13.91 -1.11 -19.64
C PHE A 244 -13.56 -0.95 -21.13
N LYS A 245 -13.63 0.28 -21.67
CA LYS A 245 -13.14 0.60 -23.02
C LYS A 245 -11.63 0.80 -23.07
N LYS A 246 -10.95 0.97 -21.93
CA LYS A 246 -9.48 0.99 -21.89
C LYS A 246 -8.96 -0.38 -22.31
N GLU A 247 -7.85 -0.36 -23.04
CA GLU A 247 -7.25 -1.56 -23.62
C GLU A 247 -6.96 -2.65 -22.58
N THR A 248 -6.40 -2.30 -21.41
CA THR A 248 -6.07 -3.25 -20.34
C THR A 248 -7.30 -3.93 -19.76
N PHE A 249 -8.37 -3.17 -19.52
CA PHE A 249 -9.64 -3.70 -18.99
C PHE A 249 -10.37 -4.52 -20.04
N SER A 250 -10.45 -4.04 -21.29
CA SER A 250 -11.10 -4.76 -22.37
C SER A 250 -10.41 -6.10 -22.64
N ALA A 251 -9.07 -6.12 -22.67
CA ALA A 251 -8.33 -7.36 -22.87
C ALA A 251 -8.51 -8.31 -21.68
N PHE A 252 -8.54 -7.79 -20.44
CA PHE A 252 -8.81 -8.61 -19.26
C PHE A 252 -10.21 -9.21 -19.25
N ILE A 253 -11.23 -8.46 -19.66
CA ILE A 253 -12.62 -8.94 -19.74
C ILE A 253 -12.76 -10.04 -20.79
N SER A 254 -12.14 -9.89 -21.96
CA SER A 254 -12.12 -10.96 -22.98
C SER A 254 -11.58 -12.27 -22.41
N LEU A 255 -10.55 -12.21 -21.56
CA LEU A 255 -10.05 -13.40 -20.88
C LEU A 255 -11.08 -14.03 -19.95
N LEU A 256 -11.82 -13.23 -19.17
CA LEU A 256 -12.82 -13.77 -18.23
C LEU A 256 -13.93 -14.54 -18.95
N ASP A 257 -14.35 -14.06 -20.13
CA ASP A 257 -15.44 -14.66 -20.92
C ASP A 257 -15.08 -16.07 -21.44
N ASN A 258 -13.80 -16.36 -21.67
CA ASN A 258 -13.35 -17.69 -22.15
C ASN A 258 -13.61 -18.81 -21.12
N TYR A 259 -13.52 -18.48 -19.83
CA TYR A 259 -13.57 -19.45 -18.74
C TYR A 259 -14.98 -19.65 -18.14
N GLU A 260 -16.02 -19.07 -18.72
CA GLU A 260 -17.41 -19.25 -18.24
C GLU A 260 -18.08 -20.58 -18.67
N SER A 261 -17.40 -21.39 -19.48
CA SER A 261 -17.89 -22.68 -19.98
C SER A 261 -18.04 -23.72 -18.86
N ASP A 262 -19.19 -24.41 -18.80
CA ASP A 262 -19.59 -25.33 -17.71
C ASP A 262 -18.52 -26.35 -17.27
N ALA A 263 -18.35 -26.49 -15.95
CA ALA A 263 -17.39 -27.40 -15.33
C ALA A 263 -17.63 -28.87 -15.76
N GLY A 264 -16.69 -29.45 -16.52
CA GLY A 264 -16.70 -30.88 -16.82
C GLY A 264 -16.02 -31.33 -18.10
N GLU A 265 -15.79 -30.44 -19.06
CA GLU A 265 -15.08 -30.76 -20.30
C GLU A 265 -13.59 -30.37 -20.20
N PRO A 266 -12.67 -31.15 -20.81
CA PRO A 266 -11.26 -30.77 -20.86
C PRO A 266 -11.11 -29.43 -21.57
N GLU A 267 -10.46 -28.48 -20.91
CA GLU A 267 -10.15 -27.18 -21.49
C GLU A 267 -9.17 -27.37 -22.66
N VAL A 268 -9.63 -27.14 -23.88
CA VAL A 268 -8.78 -27.12 -25.08
C VAL A 268 -8.56 -25.66 -25.42
N VAL A 269 -7.38 -25.15 -25.10
CA VAL A 269 -6.99 -23.78 -25.45
C VAL A 269 -7.00 -23.65 -26.98
N THR A 270 -7.93 -22.85 -27.48
CA THR A 270 -8.07 -22.47 -28.88
C THR A 270 -6.97 -21.47 -29.27
N PRO A 271 -6.58 -21.41 -30.55
CA PRO A 271 -5.67 -20.37 -31.04
C PRO A 271 -6.17 -18.94 -30.74
N GLU A 272 -7.48 -18.76 -30.69
CA GLU A 272 -8.13 -17.50 -30.32
C GLU A 272 -7.88 -17.15 -28.85
N GLU A 273 -8.09 -18.08 -27.92
CA GLU A 273 -7.80 -17.89 -26.49
C GLU A 273 -6.30 -17.62 -26.24
N GLU A 274 -5.40 -18.31 -26.96
CA GLU A 274 -3.97 -18.04 -26.87
C GLU A 274 -3.61 -16.63 -27.40
N ALA A 275 -4.26 -16.18 -28.48
CA ALA A 275 -4.09 -14.82 -28.99
C ALA A 275 -4.58 -13.77 -27.99
N GLU A 276 -5.68 -14.04 -27.29
CA GLU A 276 -6.20 -13.16 -26.24
C GLU A 276 -5.27 -13.09 -25.02
N ASN A 277 -4.69 -14.23 -24.60
CA ASN A 277 -3.66 -14.27 -23.55
C ASN A 277 -2.49 -13.36 -23.90
N HIS A 278 -2.00 -13.43 -25.15
CA HIS A 278 -0.91 -12.59 -25.61
C HIS A 278 -1.30 -11.11 -25.72
N LYS A 279 -2.52 -10.81 -26.19
CA LYS A 279 -3.04 -9.45 -26.28
C LYS A 279 -3.15 -8.80 -24.90
N PHE A 280 -3.64 -9.54 -23.90
CA PHE A 280 -3.69 -9.04 -22.52
C PHE A 280 -2.27 -8.73 -22.00
N LEU A 281 -1.33 -9.67 -22.13
CA LEU A 281 0.05 -9.44 -21.72
C LEU A 281 0.67 -8.22 -22.41
N GLU A 282 0.42 -8.03 -23.71
CA GLU A 282 0.89 -6.85 -24.46
C GLU A 282 0.30 -5.54 -23.94
N SER A 283 -0.98 -5.54 -23.60
CA SER A 283 -1.67 -4.36 -23.07
C SER A 283 -1.10 -3.92 -21.72
N ILE A 284 -0.72 -4.88 -20.85
CA ILE A 284 -0.28 -4.56 -19.49
C ILE A 284 1.23 -4.34 -19.37
N ILE A 285 2.06 -4.97 -20.20
CA ILE A 285 3.52 -5.05 -19.98
C ILE A 285 4.21 -3.67 -19.92
N ASN A 286 3.64 -2.68 -20.62
CA ASN A 286 4.19 -1.33 -20.69
C ASN A 286 3.59 -0.35 -19.68
N THR A 287 2.62 -0.79 -18.89
CA THR A 287 2.00 0.01 -17.83
C THR A 287 3.00 0.28 -16.71
N PRO A 288 2.84 1.40 -15.96
CA PRO A 288 3.71 1.70 -14.84
C PRO A 288 3.79 0.57 -13.79
N PRO A 289 2.69 -0.06 -13.31
CA PRO A 289 2.77 -1.15 -12.34
C PRO A 289 3.63 -2.33 -12.84
N MET A 290 3.44 -2.75 -14.09
CA MET A 290 4.20 -3.87 -14.65
C MET A 290 5.70 -3.53 -14.84
N LYS A 291 6.03 -2.30 -15.23
CA LYS A 291 7.43 -1.85 -15.34
C LYS A 291 8.12 -1.79 -13.98
N ILE A 292 7.42 -1.31 -12.95
CA ILE A 292 7.91 -1.26 -11.57
C ILE A 292 8.20 -2.69 -11.07
N ALA A 293 7.24 -3.60 -11.24
CA ALA A 293 7.41 -5.00 -10.86
C ALA A 293 8.57 -5.66 -11.63
N HIS A 294 8.64 -5.48 -12.96
CA HIS A 294 9.70 -6.03 -13.80
C HIS A 294 11.08 -5.56 -13.35
N ARG A 295 11.25 -4.25 -13.15
CA ARG A 295 12.51 -3.65 -12.68
C ARG A 295 12.97 -4.26 -11.36
N TYR A 296 12.07 -4.36 -10.39
CA TYR A 296 12.39 -4.96 -9.09
C TYR A 296 12.75 -6.44 -9.21
N LEU A 297 12.00 -7.22 -9.98
CA LEU A 297 12.27 -8.64 -10.16
C LEU A 297 13.61 -8.88 -10.88
N VAL A 298 13.98 -8.02 -11.83
CA VAL A 298 15.30 -8.04 -12.49
C VAL A 298 16.40 -7.74 -11.49
N GLU A 299 16.24 -6.73 -10.63
CA GLU A 299 17.21 -6.37 -9.60
C GLU A 299 17.44 -7.52 -8.61
N LYS A 300 16.37 -8.24 -8.24
CA LYS A 300 16.43 -9.44 -7.39
C LYS A 300 16.85 -10.70 -8.14
N GLN A 301 17.16 -10.62 -9.44
CA GLN A 301 17.56 -11.75 -10.29
C GLN A 301 16.48 -12.85 -10.39
N LEU A 302 15.20 -12.46 -10.24
CA LEU A 302 14.04 -13.35 -10.32
C LEU A 302 13.35 -13.31 -11.69
N SER A 303 13.69 -12.32 -12.53
CA SER A 303 13.14 -12.18 -13.88
C SER A 303 14.21 -11.83 -14.92
N PRO A 304 13.99 -12.23 -16.20
CA PRO A 304 14.84 -11.81 -17.32
C PRO A 304 14.86 -10.30 -17.51
N LYS A 305 15.96 -9.76 -18.06
CA LYS A 305 16.14 -8.32 -18.25
C LYS A 305 15.27 -7.75 -19.37
N THR A 306 14.99 -8.54 -20.41
CA THR A 306 14.26 -8.05 -21.58
C THR A 306 12.76 -8.19 -21.38
N THR A 307 12.00 -7.24 -21.90
CA THR A 307 10.53 -7.25 -21.86
C THR A 307 9.94 -8.47 -22.56
N GLY A 308 10.55 -8.92 -23.67
CA GLY A 308 10.09 -10.09 -24.42
C GLY A 308 10.22 -11.40 -23.62
N GLU A 309 11.37 -11.61 -22.98
CA GLU A 309 11.57 -12.78 -22.11
C GLU A 309 10.72 -12.70 -20.84
N PHE A 310 10.53 -11.51 -20.28
CA PHE A 310 9.63 -11.31 -19.15
C PHE A 310 8.18 -11.64 -19.52
N LYS A 311 7.69 -11.21 -20.70
CA LYS A 311 6.38 -11.62 -21.22
C LYS A 311 6.25 -13.14 -21.32
N GLN A 312 7.28 -13.84 -21.79
CA GLN A 312 7.29 -15.30 -21.83
C GLN A 312 7.27 -15.93 -20.42
N GLN A 313 7.97 -15.33 -19.46
CA GLN A 313 7.93 -15.76 -18.06
C GLN A 313 6.51 -15.61 -17.50
N LEU A 314 5.86 -14.46 -17.71
CA LEU A 314 4.47 -14.23 -17.27
C LEU A 314 3.50 -15.20 -17.91
N TYR A 315 3.65 -15.48 -19.22
CA TYR A 315 2.83 -16.46 -19.91
C TYR A 315 2.91 -17.84 -19.25
N ARG A 316 4.12 -18.30 -18.92
CA ARG A 316 4.32 -19.58 -18.22
C ARG A 316 3.73 -19.60 -16.81
N ILE A 317 3.83 -18.50 -16.08
CA ILE A 317 3.32 -18.42 -14.71
C ILE A 317 1.79 -18.46 -14.69
N TRP A 318 1.15 -17.71 -15.59
CA TRP A 318 -0.27 -17.39 -15.53
C TRP A 318 -1.16 -18.19 -16.49
N PHE A 319 -0.68 -18.52 -17.69
CA PHE A 319 -1.51 -19.07 -18.77
C PHE A 319 -1.12 -20.50 -19.18
N GLU A 320 0.10 -20.95 -18.90
CA GLU A 320 0.50 -22.34 -19.18
C GLU A 320 -0.34 -23.30 -18.32
N LEU A 321 -1.04 -24.22 -19.00
CA LEU A 321 -1.86 -25.23 -18.34
C LEU A 321 -1.01 -26.19 -17.53
N TYR A 322 -1.50 -26.57 -16.35
CA TYR A 322 -0.89 -27.61 -15.52
C TYR A 322 -1.92 -28.61 -15.03
N ALA A 323 -1.48 -29.85 -14.77
CA ALA A 323 -2.34 -30.90 -14.26
C ALA A 323 -2.52 -30.76 -12.74
N ARG A 324 -3.76 -30.77 -12.27
CA ARG A 324 -4.08 -30.77 -10.84
C ARG A 324 -3.65 -32.07 -10.15
N ARG A 325 -3.43 -32.02 -8.84
CA ARG A 325 -3.00 -33.19 -8.05
C ARG A 325 -4.08 -34.29 -8.10
N GLY A 326 -3.84 -35.34 -8.88
CA GLY A 326 -4.77 -36.44 -9.12
C GLY A 326 -5.41 -36.46 -10.52
N SER A 327 -5.15 -35.45 -11.36
CA SER A 327 -5.45 -35.46 -12.79
C SER A 327 -4.19 -35.81 -13.59
N SER A 328 -4.34 -36.53 -14.70
CA SER A 328 -3.26 -36.81 -15.65
C SER A 328 -3.18 -35.81 -16.81
N ARG A 329 -4.15 -34.89 -16.92
CA ARG A 329 -4.22 -33.91 -18.01
C ARG A 329 -4.15 -32.48 -17.46
N PRO A 330 -3.37 -31.59 -18.08
CA PRO A 330 -3.42 -30.16 -17.81
C PRO A 330 -4.81 -29.62 -18.15
N ASP A 331 -5.47 -29.02 -17.17
CA ASP A 331 -6.87 -28.61 -17.27
C ASP A 331 -7.18 -27.30 -16.54
N SER A 332 -6.14 -26.61 -16.05
CA SER A 332 -6.30 -25.33 -15.36
C SER A 332 -5.08 -24.43 -15.53
N SER A 333 -5.30 -23.12 -15.44
CA SER A 333 -4.27 -22.09 -15.52
C SER A 333 -4.24 -21.20 -14.27
N GLY A 334 -3.11 -20.51 -14.03
CA GLY A 334 -3.00 -19.60 -12.90
C GLY A 334 -3.98 -18.41 -12.98
N PHE A 335 -4.29 -17.94 -14.19
CA PHE A 335 -5.26 -16.89 -14.43
C PHE A 335 -6.67 -17.30 -13.96
N GLU A 336 -7.12 -18.50 -14.37
CA GLU A 336 -8.41 -19.06 -13.98
C GLU A 336 -8.57 -19.13 -12.45
N HIS A 337 -7.55 -19.67 -11.75
CA HIS A 337 -7.60 -19.86 -10.29
C HIS A 337 -7.55 -18.57 -9.46
N VAL A 338 -7.12 -17.46 -10.05
CA VAL A 338 -6.97 -16.16 -9.35
C VAL A 338 -8.12 -15.21 -9.69
N PHE A 339 -8.46 -15.10 -10.98
CA PHE A 339 -9.35 -14.06 -11.49
C PHE A 339 -10.76 -14.55 -11.82
N VAL A 340 -10.92 -15.77 -12.32
CA VAL A 340 -12.22 -16.31 -12.75
C VAL A 340 -12.97 -16.95 -11.57
N GLY A 341 -12.28 -17.84 -10.85
CA GLY A 341 -12.83 -18.64 -9.77
C GLY A 341 -13.52 -19.93 -10.24
N GLU A 342 -13.52 -20.93 -9.36
CA GLU A 342 -14.03 -22.28 -9.63
C GLU A 342 -14.91 -22.77 -8.47
N THR A 343 -15.78 -23.74 -8.73
CA THR A 343 -16.57 -24.40 -7.66
C THR A 343 -15.97 -25.75 -7.28
N ARG A 344 -15.60 -25.90 -6.02
CA ARG A 344 -15.16 -27.19 -5.46
C ARG A 344 -16.37 -27.99 -4.96
N GLY A 345 -16.58 -29.16 -5.57
CA GLY A 345 -17.65 -30.09 -5.19
C GLY A 345 -19.07 -29.50 -5.34
N GLY A 346 -19.23 -28.51 -6.22
CA GLY A 346 -20.50 -27.82 -6.50
C GLY A 346 -21.10 -27.02 -5.34
N ARG A 347 -20.40 -26.87 -4.22
CA ARG A 347 -20.93 -26.27 -2.97
C ARG A 347 -20.11 -25.11 -2.44
N THR A 348 -18.81 -25.06 -2.77
CA THR A 348 -17.91 -24.01 -2.27
C THR A 348 -17.23 -23.34 -3.44
N VAL A 349 -17.34 -22.02 -3.50
CA VAL A 349 -16.60 -21.20 -4.48
C VAL A 349 -15.20 -20.97 -3.94
N ILE A 350 -14.20 -21.29 -4.75
CA ILE A 350 -12.78 -21.03 -4.50
C ILE A 350 -12.21 -20.19 -5.64
N GLY A 351 -11.15 -19.40 -5.41
CA GLY A 351 -10.47 -18.69 -6.50
C GLY A 351 -11.18 -17.46 -7.11
N PHE A 352 -12.25 -16.94 -6.52
CA PHE A 352 -12.99 -15.78 -7.06
C PHE A 352 -12.64 -14.49 -6.28
N HIS A 353 -11.56 -13.79 -6.60
CA HIS A 353 -11.09 -12.64 -5.80
C HIS A 353 -10.93 -11.32 -6.57
N ASN A 354 -11.50 -11.22 -7.76
CA ASN A 354 -11.40 -10.03 -8.60
C ASN A 354 -12.73 -9.27 -8.71
N TRP A 355 -12.67 -7.94 -8.57
CA TRP A 355 -13.88 -7.12 -8.53
C TRP A 355 -14.53 -6.92 -9.89
N ILE A 356 -13.76 -6.97 -10.98
CA ILE A 356 -14.32 -6.85 -12.34
C ILE A 356 -15.19 -8.07 -12.61
N GLN A 357 -14.65 -9.26 -12.33
CA GLN A 357 -15.43 -10.50 -12.41
C GLN A 357 -16.64 -10.46 -11.46
N LEU A 358 -16.48 -9.99 -10.22
CA LEU A 358 -17.59 -9.88 -9.27
C LEU A 358 -18.69 -8.97 -9.81
N TYR A 359 -18.34 -7.82 -10.34
CA TYR A 359 -19.27 -6.85 -10.89
C TYR A 359 -20.00 -7.40 -12.12
N LEU A 360 -19.29 -8.01 -13.07
CA LEU A 360 -19.90 -8.57 -14.28
C LEU A 360 -20.88 -9.69 -13.94
N GLN A 361 -20.48 -10.61 -13.05
CA GLN A 361 -21.33 -11.72 -12.60
C GLN A 361 -22.54 -11.24 -11.78
N GLU A 362 -22.38 -10.20 -10.95
CA GLU A 362 -23.49 -9.58 -10.22
C GLU A 362 -24.47 -8.90 -11.17
N LYS A 363 -23.97 -8.21 -12.21
CA LYS A 363 -24.82 -7.59 -13.24
C LYS A 363 -25.62 -8.61 -14.05
N LEU A 364 -25.06 -9.81 -14.27
CA LEU A 364 -25.77 -10.94 -14.91
C LEU A 364 -26.77 -11.65 -13.97
N GLY A 365 -26.78 -11.31 -12.68
CA GLY A 365 -27.63 -11.97 -11.67
C GLY A 365 -27.09 -13.33 -11.23
N HIS A 366 -25.83 -13.65 -11.52
CA HIS A 366 -25.18 -14.90 -11.09
C HIS A 366 -24.61 -14.82 -9.68
N ILE A 367 -24.44 -13.60 -9.15
CA ILE A 367 -23.95 -13.34 -7.80
C ILE A 367 -25.10 -12.90 -6.92
N ASP A 368 -25.07 -13.43 -5.70
CA ASP A 368 -25.94 -13.02 -4.62
C ASP A 368 -25.06 -12.60 -3.43
N TYR A 369 -24.93 -11.29 -3.27
CA TYR A 369 -24.08 -10.68 -2.26
C TYR A 369 -24.68 -10.87 -0.87
N LYS A 370 -23.94 -11.51 0.04
CA LYS A 370 -24.41 -11.89 1.38
C LYS A 370 -24.06 -10.90 2.49
N GLY A 371 -23.31 -9.84 2.16
CA GLY A 371 -22.86 -8.83 3.13
C GLY A 371 -21.35 -8.81 3.39
N TYR A 372 -20.92 -7.84 4.20
CA TYR A 372 -19.52 -7.66 4.56
C TYR A 372 -19.14 -8.46 5.81
N SER A 373 -17.84 -8.67 6.01
CA SER A 373 -17.28 -9.25 7.23
C SER A 373 -16.20 -8.34 7.80
N VAL A 374 -15.99 -8.42 9.11
CA VAL A 374 -15.00 -7.60 9.83
C VAL A 374 -14.19 -8.53 10.73
N ASN A 375 -12.86 -8.42 10.66
CA ASN A 375 -11.99 -9.03 11.64
C ASN A 375 -12.06 -8.24 12.96
N ALA A 376 -11.96 -8.92 14.10
CA ALA A 376 -12.25 -8.34 15.43
C ALA A 376 -11.47 -7.05 15.77
N ASN A 377 -10.34 -6.79 15.10
CA ASN A 377 -9.45 -5.66 15.36
C ASN A 377 -9.46 -4.57 14.27
N SER A 378 -10.29 -4.70 13.23
CA SER A 378 -10.37 -3.71 12.15
C SER A 378 -11.56 -2.76 12.37
N PRO A 379 -11.42 -1.45 12.09
CA PRO A 379 -12.57 -0.56 12.09
C PRO A 379 -13.62 -1.04 11.08
N LYS A 380 -14.87 -0.63 11.30
CA LYS A 380 -15.97 -0.96 10.38
C LYS A 380 -15.59 -0.44 8.98
N PRO A 381 -15.65 -1.28 7.93
CA PRO A 381 -15.39 -0.83 6.58
C PRO A 381 -16.41 0.25 6.19
N ASP A 382 -15.96 1.19 5.35
CA ASP A 382 -16.81 2.16 4.68
C ASP A 382 -16.80 1.92 3.16
N ASP A 383 -17.69 2.63 2.46
CA ASP A 383 -17.92 2.55 1.02
C ASP A 383 -16.79 3.19 0.18
N ASN A 384 -15.80 3.81 0.84
CA ASN A 384 -14.65 4.44 0.19
C ASN A 384 -13.37 3.61 0.31
N LYS A 385 -13.46 2.35 0.78
CA LYS A 385 -12.31 1.43 0.87
C LYS A 385 -12.15 0.59 -0.39
N HIS A 386 -10.89 0.43 -0.80
CA HIS A 386 -10.47 -0.40 -1.91
C HIS A 386 -10.20 -1.86 -1.53
N ILE A 387 -10.24 -2.22 -0.25
CA ILE A 387 -10.10 -3.61 0.19
C ILE A 387 -11.21 -3.91 1.18
N LEU A 388 -12.01 -4.91 0.85
CA LEU A 388 -13.17 -5.31 1.65
C LEU A 388 -13.20 -6.81 1.82
N ALA A 389 -13.61 -7.28 2.99
CA ALA A 389 -13.88 -8.68 3.25
C ALA A 389 -15.36 -8.98 3.03
N LEU A 390 -15.68 -9.75 1.99
CA LEU A 390 -17.05 -9.98 1.53
C LEU A 390 -17.42 -11.46 1.55
N GLN A 391 -18.73 -11.71 1.54
CA GLN A 391 -19.30 -13.04 1.32
C GLN A 391 -20.37 -12.93 0.22
N PHE A 392 -20.43 -13.92 -0.65
CA PHE A 392 -21.44 -14.01 -1.70
C PHE A 392 -21.64 -15.47 -2.14
N SER A 393 -22.80 -15.77 -2.70
CA SER A 393 -23.02 -16.99 -3.48
C SER A 393 -22.79 -16.73 -4.96
N TRP A 394 -22.31 -17.76 -5.65
CA TRP A 394 -22.15 -17.78 -7.10
C TRP A 394 -22.55 -19.16 -7.60
N LYS A 395 -23.45 -19.21 -8.59
CA LYS A 395 -24.10 -20.44 -9.04
C LYS A 395 -24.74 -21.15 -7.80
N ASN A 396 -24.43 -22.42 -7.57
CA ASN A 396 -24.93 -23.20 -6.43
C ASN A 396 -23.97 -23.25 -5.23
N GLY A 397 -22.88 -22.48 -5.27
CA GLY A 397 -21.83 -22.48 -4.26
C GLY A 397 -21.84 -21.22 -3.40
N ILE A 398 -21.36 -21.35 -2.16
CA ILE A 398 -21.05 -20.19 -1.33
C ILE A 398 -19.55 -19.92 -1.30
N LYS A 399 -19.18 -18.67 -1.49
CA LYS A 399 -17.81 -18.23 -1.26
C LYS A 399 -17.59 -17.97 0.23
N PRO A 400 -16.55 -18.55 0.87
CA PRO A 400 -16.19 -18.18 2.23
C PRO A 400 -15.80 -16.69 2.32
N LYS A 401 -16.00 -16.11 3.51
CA LYS A 401 -15.58 -14.74 3.84
C LYS A 401 -14.12 -14.55 3.46
N GLY A 402 -13.84 -13.60 2.56
CA GLY A 402 -12.49 -13.34 2.06
C GLY A 402 -12.35 -11.91 1.57
N SER A 403 -11.11 -11.41 1.56
CA SER A 403 -10.83 -10.06 1.08
C SER A 403 -10.69 -10.02 -0.44
N ILE A 404 -11.05 -8.88 -1.01
CA ILE A 404 -11.01 -8.57 -2.42
C ILE A 404 -10.57 -7.11 -2.57
N PHE A 405 -9.79 -6.82 -3.62
CA PHE A 405 -9.54 -5.45 -4.06
C PHE A 405 -10.74 -4.92 -4.84
N ILE A 406 -11.12 -3.66 -4.67
CA ILE A 406 -12.18 -3.00 -5.43
C ILE A 406 -11.63 -1.76 -6.13
N GLY A 407 -11.93 -1.64 -7.41
CA GLY A 407 -11.59 -0.48 -8.24
C GLY A 407 -10.13 -0.41 -8.70
N VAL A 408 -9.26 -1.33 -8.27
CA VAL A 408 -7.88 -1.43 -8.77
C VAL A 408 -7.85 -1.90 -10.22
N SER A 409 -6.78 -1.60 -10.96
CA SER A 409 -6.65 -2.09 -12.34
C SER A 409 -6.23 -3.58 -12.40
N PRO A 410 -6.51 -4.28 -13.52
CA PRO A 410 -5.99 -5.63 -13.76
C PRO A 410 -4.47 -5.70 -13.64
N GLU A 411 -3.76 -4.72 -14.21
CA GLU A 411 -2.30 -4.65 -14.18
C GLU A 411 -1.72 -4.46 -12.78
N PHE A 412 -2.43 -3.78 -11.86
CA PHE A 412 -2.02 -3.69 -10.45
C PHE A 412 -2.07 -5.04 -9.74
N GLU A 413 -3.21 -5.75 -9.79
CA GLU A 413 -3.35 -7.07 -9.16
C GLU A 413 -2.36 -8.07 -9.77
N PHE A 414 -2.25 -8.08 -11.10
CA PHE A 414 -1.34 -8.95 -11.81
C PHE A 414 0.13 -8.70 -11.44
N ALA A 415 0.54 -7.43 -11.34
CA ALA A 415 1.88 -7.04 -10.92
C ALA A 415 2.16 -7.46 -9.46
N LEU A 416 1.25 -7.15 -8.54
CA LEU A 416 1.40 -7.45 -7.12
C LEU A 416 1.47 -8.97 -6.87
N TYR A 417 0.58 -9.75 -7.48
CA TYR A 417 0.58 -11.20 -7.32
C TYR A 417 1.80 -11.87 -7.95
N THR A 418 2.24 -11.39 -9.12
CA THR A 418 3.49 -11.87 -9.75
C THR A 418 4.70 -11.58 -8.85
N LEU A 419 4.76 -10.36 -8.30
CA LEU A 419 5.81 -9.93 -7.38
C LEU A 419 5.87 -10.84 -6.15
N CYS A 420 4.73 -11.07 -5.49
CA CYS A 420 4.64 -11.94 -4.32
C CYS A 420 5.00 -13.40 -4.65
N PHE A 421 4.50 -13.93 -5.77
CA PHE A 421 4.78 -15.29 -6.21
C PHE A 421 6.27 -15.54 -6.44
N LEU A 422 6.97 -14.66 -7.14
CA LEU A 422 8.39 -14.85 -7.47
C LEU A 422 9.32 -14.58 -6.28
N THR A 423 8.92 -13.72 -5.35
CA THR A 423 9.76 -13.36 -4.19
C THR A 423 9.59 -14.30 -3.01
N SER A 424 8.39 -14.85 -2.83
CA SER A 424 8.04 -15.75 -1.72
C SER A 424 7.09 -16.86 -2.21
N PRO A 425 7.56 -17.78 -3.07
CA PRO A 425 6.72 -18.89 -3.50
C PRO A 425 6.32 -19.72 -2.29
N ASN A 426 5.00 -19.96 -2.12
CA ASN A 426 4.40 -20.74 -1.02
C ASN A 426 4.28 -20.06 0.35
N GLU A 427 4.22 -18.73 0.40
CA GLU A 427 4.10 -18.00 1.66
C GLU A 427 2.95 -16.98 1.66
N ARG A 428 2.60 -16.54 2.88
CA ARG A 428 1.79 -15.35 3.10
C ARG A 428 2.72 -14.16 3.15
N VAL A 429 2.65 -13.31 2.14
CA VAL A 429 3.48 -12.11 2.06
C VAL A 429 2.77 -10.97 2.75
N LYS A 430 3.37 -10.42 3.80
CA LYS A 430 2.82 -9.24 4.49
C LYS A 430 3.26 -7.99 3.75
N VAL A 431 2.29 -7.20 3.31
CA VAL A 431 2.52 -5.92 2.67
C VAL A 431 1.66 -4.85 3.32
N SER A 432 2.26 -3.67 3.50
CA SER A 432 1.57 -2.48 3.96
C SER A 432 1.69 -1.39 2.91
N PHE A 433 0.56 -0.86 2.44
CA PHE A 433 0.52 0.23 1.47
C PHE A 433 -0.76 1.04 1.65
N SER A 434 -0.67 2.34 1.41
CA SER A 434 -1.70 3.33 1.69
C SER A 434 -2.18 3.16 3.13
N LEU A 435 -3.47 2.91 3.32
CA LEU A 435 -4.12 2.71 4.62
C LEU A 435 -4.26 1.23 4.99
N TYR A 436 -3.69 0.30 4.22
CA TYR A 436 -3.98 -1.13 4.31
C TYR A 436 -2.77 -1.92 4.80
N GLU A 437 -2.98 -2.75 5.82
CA GLU A 437 -2.11 -3.91 6.08
C GLU A 437 -2.78 -5.15 5.50
N VAL A 438 -2.07 -5.86 4.63
CA VAL A 438 -2.61 -6.97 3.84
C VAL A 438 -1.63 -8.14 3.84
N GLU A 439 -2.14 -9.35 3.99
CA GLU A 439 -1.42 -10.57 3.65
C GLU A 439 -1.83 -11.03 2.25
N ILE A 440 -0.89 -11.05 1.30
CA ILE A 440 -1.09 -11.68 0.01
C ILE A 440 -0.79 -13.17 0.18
N VAL A 441 -1.82 -14.00 0.05
CA VAL A 441 -1.69 -15.45 0.11
C VAL A 441 -1.44 -15.96 -1.30
N CYS A 442 -0.26 -16.54 -1.56
CA CYS A 442 0.07 -17.11 -2.87
C CYS A 442 0.18 -18.64 -2.77
N HIS A 443 -0.75 -19.37 -3.38
CA HIS A 443 -0.59 -20.80 -3.61
C HIS A 443 0.19 -21.03 -4.91
N HIS A 444 0.84 -22.19 -5.05
CA HIS A 444 1.55 -22.54 -6.27
C HIS A 444 1.40 -24.01 -6.65
N TYR A 445 1.65 -24.29 -7.93
CA TYR A 445 1.79 -25.65 -8.44
C TYR A 445 3.23 -25.86 -8.94
N ASN A 446 3.90 -26.86 -8.37
CA ASN A 446 5.28 -27.24 -8.71
C ASN A 446 6.30 -26.08 -8.71
N GLN A 447 6.06 -25.02 -7.93
CA GLN A 447 6.86 -23.77 -7.89
C GLN A 447 6.98 -23.04 -9.24
N LYS A 448 6.26 -23.47 -10.27
CA LYS A 448 6.35 -22.92 -11.63
C LYS A 448 5.12 -22.12 -12.01
N HIS A 449 3.96 -22.55 -11.54
CA HIS A 449 2.68 -21.98 -11.87
C HIS A 449 2.08 -21.32 -10.64
N ILE A 450 1.52 -20.13 -10.82
CA ILE A 450 0.76 -19.48 -9.75
C ILE A 450 -0.56 -20.22 -9.59
N GLY A 451 -0.94 -20.52 -8.35
CA GLY A 451 -2.25 -21.04 -8.01
C GLY A 451 -3.12 -19.93 -7.44
N THR A 452 -4.20 -20.31 -6.76
CA THR A 452 -5.10 -19.36 -6.07
C THR A 452 -4.31 -18.33 -5.26
N THR A 453 -4.53 -17.06 -5.56
CA THR A 453 -3.82 -15.94 -4.95
C THR A 453 -4.82 -14.84 -4.61
N TYR A 454 -4.75 -14.31 -3.40
CA TYR A 454 -5.74 -13.34 -2.92
C TYR A 454 -5.23 -12.52 -1.74
N PRO A 455 -5.76 -11.29 -1.55
CA PRO A 455 -5.47 -10.50 -0.37
C PRO A 455 -6.26 -11.02 0.83
N VAL A 456 -5.66 -10.85 2.00
CA VAL A 456 -6.31 -10.98 3.30
C VAL A 456 -6.06 -9.69 4.05
N LEU A 457 -7.10 -8.87 4.18
CA LEU A 457 -7.02 -7.64 4.94
C LEU A 457 -6.81 -7.96 6.42
N THR A 458 -5.65 -7.59 6.96
CA THR A 458 -5.36 -7.77 8.37
C THR A 458 -5.86 -6.58 9.18
N LYS A 459 -5.67 -5.35 8.66
CA LYS A 459 -6.00 -4.12 9.37
C LYS A 459 -6.13 -2.91 8.43
N TYR A 460 -7.00 -1.97 8.79
CA TYR A 460 -6.95 -0.59 8.27
C TYR A 460 -6.12 0.27 9.25
N LEU A 461 -5.14 1.01 8.73
CA LEU A 461 -4.23 1.87 9.50
C LEU A 461 -4.93 3.11 10.09
#